data_AF-A0A9L0JBL3-F1
#
_entry.id   AF-A0A9L0JBL3-F1
#
_cell.length_a   1.000
_cell.length_b   1.000
_cell.length_c   1.000
_cell.angle_alpha   90.00
_cell.angle_beta   90.00
_cell.angle_gamma   90.00
#
_symmetry.space_group_name_H-M   'P 1'
#
loop_
_entity.id
_entity.type
_entity.pdbx_description
1 polymer ?
#
loop_
_entity_poly.entity_id
_entity_poly.type
_entity_poly.pdbx_seq_one_letter_code
_entity_poly.pdbx_strand_id
1 'polypeptide(L)' 'MKNISWIRKNWLLVAGVSFLGVHLGTYFIQRAAKQSVKSQSGGNKVLLNDEVK' A
#
# COMPACT_ATOMS: atom_id res chain seq x y z
N MET A 1 -12.86 40.46 11.36
CA MET A 1 -12.81 39.64 10.13
C MET A 1 -12.93 38.17 10.55
N LYS A 2 -14.04 37.49 10.21
CA LYS A 2 -14.32 36.12 10.68
C LYS A 2 -13.28 35.19 10.06
N ASN A 3 -12.47 34.53 10.90
CA ASN A 3 -11.46 33.55 10.50
C ASN A 3 -12.13 32.42 9.70
N ILE A 4 -12.22 32.59 8.38
CA ILE A 4 -12.67 31.53 7.48
C ILE A 4 -11.64 30.43 7.63
N SER A 5 -12.07 29.34 8.29
CA SER A 5 -11.22 28.23 8.65
C SER A 5 -10.46 27.76 7.42
N TRP A 6 -9.14 27.70 7.51
CA TRP A 6 -8.22 27.32 6.43
C TRP A 6 -8.63 26.00 5.78
N ILE A 7 -9.30 25.13 6.56
CA ILE A 7 -9.86 23.85 6.12
C ILE A 7 -11.02 24.01 5.11
N ARG A 8 -11.84 25.06 5.20
CA ARG A 8 -12.91 25.32 4.22
C ARG A 8 -12.34 25.81 2.90
N LYS A 9 -11.24 26.56 2.93
CA LYS A 9 -10.57 27.06 1.72
C LYS A 9 -9.83 25.95 0.97
N ASN A 10 -9.35 24.95 1.71
CA ASN A 10 -8.60 23.81 1.17
C ASN A 10 -9.37 22.48 1.22
N TRP A 11 -10.71 22.50 1.35
CA TRP A 11 -11.50 21.27 1.45
C TRP A 11 -11.24 20.37 0.23
N LEU A 12 -11.18 20.90 -0.99
CA LEU A 12 -10.89 20.09 -2.19
C LEU A 12 -9.56 19.32 -2.08
N LEU A 13 -8.53 19.91 -1.45
CA LEU A 13 -7.27 19.22 -1.19
C LEU A 13 -7.45 18.09 -0.16
N VAL A 14 -8.20 18.34 0.91
CA VAL A 14 -8.54 17.30 1.91
C VAL A 14 -9.28 16.14 1.25
N ALA A 15 -10.30 16.43 0.43
CA ALA A 15 -11.05 15.41 -0.28
C ALA A 15 -10.18 14.62 -1.27
N GLY A 16 -9.31 15.32 -2.02
CA GLY A 16 -8.36 14.72 -2.95
C GLY A 16 -7.34 13.82 -2.24
N VAL A 17 -6.74 14.29 -1.14
CA VAL A 17 -5.78 13.50 -0.35
C VAL A 17 -6.45 12.31 0.32
N SER A 18 -7.69 12.43 0.80
CA SER A 18 -8.44 11.29 1.33
C SER A 18 -8.70 10.23 0.26
N PHE A 19 -9.08 10.64 -0.96
CA PHE A 19 -9.31 9.70 -2.06
C PHE A 19 -8.00 9.01 -2.48
N LEU A 20 -6.92 9.78 -2.69
CA LEU A 20 -5.61 9.24 -3.02
C LEU A 20 -5.07 8.35 -1.89
N GLY A 21 -5.26 8.71 -0.63
CA GLY A 21 -4.78 7.96 0.52
C GLY A 21 -5.45 6.60 0.64
N VAL A 22 -6.77 6.52 0.46
CA VAL A 22 -7.49 5.23 0.44
C VAL A 22 -7.07 4.39 -0.77
N HIS A 23 -6.91 5.02 -1.94
CA HIS A 23 -6.54 4.32 -3.18
C HIS A 23 -5.09 3.80 -3.14
N LEU A 24 -4.15 4.62 -2.68
CA LEU A 24 -2.76 4.23 -2.49
C LEU A 24 -2.60 3.26 -1.32
N GLY A 25 -3.35 3.43 -0.24
CA GLY A 25 -3.33 2.51 0.90
C GLY A 25 -3.78 1.11 0.50
N THR A 26 -4.88 0.99 -0.24
CA THR A 26 -5.34 -0.31 -0.75
C THR A 26 -4.36 -0.88 -1.78
N TYR A 27 -3.83 -0.05 -2.68
CA TYR A 27 -2.84 -0.51 -3.67
C TYR A 27 -1.53 -0.97 -2.99
N PHE A 28 -1.12 -0.29 -1.93
CA PHE A 28 0.05 -0.64 -1.14
C PHE A 28 -0.17 -1.93 -0.38
N ILE A 29 -1.34 -2.14 0.24
CA ILE A 29 -1.68 -3.40 0.91
C ILE A 29 -1.70 -4.56 -0.07
N GLN A 30 -2.28 -4.37 -1.26
CA GLN A 30 -2.33 -5.40 -2.30
C GLN A 30 -0.93 -5.69 -2.85
N ARG A 31 -0.10 -4.67 -3.03
CA ARG A 31 1.28 -4.83 -3.48
C ARG A 31 2.15 -5.49 -2.43
N ALA A 32 2.01 -5.12 -1.17
CA ALA A 32 2.68 -5.75 -0.03
C ALA A 32 2.25 -7.21 0.13
N ALA A 33 0.96 -7.51 0.01
CA ALA A 33 0.44 -8.88 0.03
C ALA A 33 1.01 -9.71 -1.13
N LYS A 34 0.99 -9.20 -2.37
CA LYS A 34 1.60 -9.87 -3.53
C LYS A 34 3.12 -10.04 -3.38
N GLN A 35 3.80 -9.12 -2.72
CA GLN A 35 5.23 -9.24 -2.43
C GLN A 35 5.49 -10.28 -1.34
N SER A 36 4.64 -10.37 -0.33
CA SER A 36 4.71 -11.34 0.75
C SER A 36 4.58 -12.78 0.24
N VAL A 37 3.59 -13.09 -0.63
CA VAL A 37 3.49 -14.43 -1.25
C VAL A 37 4.65 -14.74 -2.21
N LYS A 38 5.22 -13.74 -2.89
CA LYS A 38 6.42 -13.95 -3.72
C LYS A 38 7.65 -14.33 -2.88
N SER A 39 7.76 -13.81 -1.66
CA SER A 39 8.82 -14.19 -0.71
C SER A 39 8.68 -15.64 -0.23
N GLN A 40 7.44 -16.16 -0.12
CA GLN A 40 7.20 -17.55 0.26
C GLN A 40 7.42 -18.54 -0.91
N SER A 41 7.13 -18.12 -2.15
CA SER A 41 7.35 -18.96 -3.35
C SER A 41 8.83 -19.13 -3.75
N GLY A 42 9.75 -18.37 -3.15
CA GLY A 42 11.20 -18.54 -3.30
C GLY A 42 11.83 -19.48 -2.28
N GLY A 43 11.19 -19.69 -1.12
CA GLY A 43 11.72 -20.54 -0.06
C GLY A 43 11.54 -22.05 -0.31
N ASN A 44 10.54 -22.44 -1.10
CA ASN A 44 10.24 -23.86 -1.35
C ASN A 44 10.92 -24.45 -2.60
N LYS A 45 11.84 -23.70 -3.23
CA LYS A 45 12.66 -24.22 -4.35
C LYS A 45 14.08 -24.59 -3.93
N VAL A 46 14.54 -24.11 -2.77
CA VAL A 46 15.88 -24.40 -2.27
C VAL A 46 15.89 -25.76 -1.55
N LEU A 47 14.84 -26.11 -0.79
CA LEU A 47 14.81 -27.38 -0.04
C LEU A 47 14.60 -28.65 -0.87
N LEU A 48 14.17 -28.54 -2.13
CA LEU A 48 13.96 -29.72 -3.01
C LEU A 48 15.17 -30.07 -3.89
N ASN A 49 16.24 -29.25 -3.88
CA ASN A 49 17.45 -29.52 -4.67
C ASN A 49 18.60 -30.13 -3.85
N ASP A 50 18.52 -30.15 -2.52
CA ASP A 50 19.54 -30.73 -1.63
C ASP A 50 19.32 -32.22 -1.30
N GLU A 51 18.13 -32.78 -1.54
CA GLU A 51 17.85 -34.22 -1.35
C GLU A 51 18.25 -35.10 -2.56
N VAL A 52 18.70 -34.50 -3.66
CA VAL A 52 19.01 -35.22 -4.92
C VAL A 52 20.51 -35.11 -5.30
N LYS A 53 21.40 -34.83 -4.34
CA LYS A 53 22.85 -34.81 -4.58
C LYS A 53 23.60 -35.69 -3.58
#